data_AF-A0A1Q7W422-F1
#
_entry.id   AF-A0A1Q7W422-F1
#
_cell.length_a   1.000
_cell.length_b   1.000
_cell.length_c   1.000
_cell.angle_alpha   90.00
_cell.angle_beta   90.00
_cell.angle_gamma   90.00
#
_symmetry.space_group_name_H-M   'P 1'
#
loop_
_entity.id
_entity.type
_entity.pdbx_description
1 polymer ?
#
loop_
_entity_poly.entity_id
_entity_poly.type
_entity_poly.pdbx_seq_one_letter_code
_entity_poly.pdbx_strand_id
1 'polypeptide(L)'
;MTTPEPTVQATRYAVNCLPEDGIDSHVFEITVEYRGRDRWAVKRHSSCLGADGTWDYEMRPSSREDEWLATHRFDLETALKLAKEQAPLVTVNGFTVADALRMAEQRRAEERA
;
A
#
# COMPACT_ATOMS: atom_id res chain seq x y z
N MET A 1 26.21 -20.12 27.48
CA MET A 1 25.88 -19.32 26.27
C MET A 1 24.50 -18.76 26.48
N THR A 2 24.34 -17.44 26.46
CA THR A 2 23.04 -16.80 26.62
C THR A 2 22.38 -16.69 25.25
N THR A 3 21.14 -17.16 25.13
CA THR A 3 20.36 -16.98 23.89
C THR A 3 20.01 -15.50 23.75
N PRO A 4 20.31 -14.85 22.62
CA PRO A 4 19.95 -13.45 22.41
C PRO A 4 18.43 -13.29 22.26
N GLU A 5 17.88 -12.21 22.81
CA GLU A 5 16.46 -11.84 22.68
C GLU A 5 16.20 -11.21 21.30
N PRO A 6 15.20 -11.66 20.53
CA PRO A 6 14.87 -11.08 19.23
C PRO A 6 14.15 -9.73 19.38
N THR A 7 14.26 -8.88 18.35
CA THR A 7 13.46 -7.65 18.23
C THR A 7 12.30 -7.86 17.28
N VAL A 8 11.16 -7.22 17.57
CA VAL A 8 9.95 -7.25 16.74
C VAL A 8 9.67 -5.85 16.25
N GLN A 9 9.41 -5.71 14.96
CA GLN A 9 9.07 -4.45 14.34
C GLN A 9 7.99 -4.66 13.29
N ALA A 10 7.03 -3.72 13.20
CA ALA A 10 6.15 -3.66 12.05
C ALA A 10 6.96 -3.35 10.79
N THR A 11 6.70 -4.09 9.72
CA THR A 11 7.40 -3.95 8.43
C THR A 11 6.46 -3.64 7.27
N ARG A 12 5.14 -3.81 7.46
CA ARG A 12 4.14 -3.55 6.45
C ARG A 12 2.81 -3.16 7.10
N TYR A 13 2.14 -2.17 6.52
CA TYR A 13 0.74 -1.86 6.77
C TYR A 13 -0.03 -1.99 5.46
N ALA A 14 -1.23 -2.57 5.54
CA ALA A 14 -2.20 -2.58 4.44
C ALA A 14 -3.12 -1.37 4.57
N VAL A 15 -3.38 -0.69 3.46
CA VAL A 15 -4.32 0.42 3.36
C VAL A 15 -5.30 0.10 2.26
N ASN A 16 -6.56 -0.07 2.63
CA ASN A 16 -7.61 -0.52 1.72
C ASN A 16 -8.95 0.09 2.10
N CYS A 17 -9.78 0.38 1.09
CA CYS A 17 -11.16 0.80 1.28
C CYS A 17 -12.13 -0.38 1.26
N LEU A 18 -11.72 -1.51 0.65
CA LEU A 18 -12.56 -2.70 0.55
C LEU A 18 -12.51 -3.51 1.86
N PRO A 19 -13.56 -4.30 2.16
CA PRO A 19 -13.54 -5.22 3.29
C PRO A 19 -12.38 -6.22 3.21
N GLU A 20 -11.85 -6.62 4.37
CA GLU A 20 -10.71 -7.54 4.48
C GLU A 20 -11.02 -8.93 3.89
N ASP A 21 -12.26 -9.39 4.03
CA ASP A 21 -12.76 -10.69 3.55
C ASP A 21 -13.17 -10.69 2.07
N GLY A 22 -13.08 -9.55 1.37
CA GLY A 22 -13.43 -9.46 -0.03
C GLY A 22 -12.40 -10.13 -0.94
N ILE A 23 -12.84 -11.02 -1.85
CA ILE A 23 -11.94 -11.70 -2.80
C ILE A 23 -11.10 -10.72 -3.64
N ASP A 24 -11.67 -9.56 -3.98
CA ASP A 24 -11.01 -8.51 -4.77
C ASP A 24 -10.26 -7.49 -3.90
N SER A 25 -10.28 -7.62 -2.58
CA SER A 25 -9.67 -6.64 -1.66
C SER A 25 -8.20 -6.42 -1.98
N HIS A 26 -7.46 -7.52 -2.16
CA HIS A 26 -6.01 -7.48 -2.42
C HIS A 26 -5.59 -6.74 -3.70
N VAL A 27 -6.45 -6.61 -4.73
CA VAL A 27 -6.10 -5.89 -5.97
C VAL A 27 -6.27 -4.37 -5.87
N PHE A 28 -7.06 -3.91 -4.89
CA PHE A 28 -7.22 -2.49 -4.56
C PHE A 28 -6.28 -2.01 -3.46
N GLU A 29 -5.54 -2.92 -2.83
CA GLU A 29 -4.65 -2.61 -1.70
C GLU A 29 -3.47 -1.71 -2.10
N ILE A 30 -3.17 -0.74 -1.23
CA ILE A 30 -1.88 -0.04 -1.16
C ILE A 30 -1.15 -0.51 0.10
N THR A 31 0.16 -0.74 -0.01
CA THR A 31 1.01 -1.15 1.12
C THR A 31 1.94 -0.03 1.54
N VAL A 32 2.15 0.11 2.85
CA VAL A 32 3.20 0.97 3.41
C VAL A 32 4.26 0.07 4.01
N GLU A 33 5.43 0.00 3.36
CA GLU A 33 6.47 -0.98 3.65
C GLU A 33 7.73 -0.35 4.20
N TYR A 34 8.29 -0.91 5.27
CA TYR A 34 9.51 -0.46 5.90
C TYR A 34 10.72 -0.75 5.00
N ARG A 35 11.63 0.23 4.90
CA ARG A 35 12.83 0.18 4.04
C ARG A 35 14.12 0.44 4.81
N GLY A 36 14.06 0.42 6.14
CA GLY A 36 15.21 0.69 7.01
C GLY A 36 15.33 2.15 7.40
N ARG A 37 16.03 2.43 8.51
CA ARG A 37 16.38 3.79 8.99
C ARG A 37 15.15 4.69 9.18
N ASP A 38 14.06 4.13 9.73
CA ASP A 38 12.77 4.83 9.92
C ASP A 38 12.13 5.35 8.62
N ARG A 39 12.53 4.79 7.48
CA ARG A 39 12.00 5.14 6.17
C ARG A 39 11.03 4.09 5.65
N TRP A 40 9.95 4.57 5.08
CA TRP A 40 8.83 3.79 4.57
C TRP A 40 8.56 4.14 3.11
N ALA A 41 8.10 3.17 2.33
CA ALA A 41 7.68 3.36 0.96
C ALA A 41 6.18 3.05 0.84
N VAL A 42 5.44 3.93 0.16
CA VAL A 42 4.06 3.65 -0.23
C VAL A 42 4.10 2.90 -1.56
N LYS A 43 3.46 1.74 -1.63
CA LYS A 43 3.59 0.79 -2.72
C LYS A 43 2.26 0.29 -3.23
N ARG A 44 2.25 0.02 -4.52
CA ARG A 44 1.19 -0.72 -5.20
C ARG A 44 1.83 -1.62 -6.24
N HIS A 45 1.73 -2.93 -6.03
CA HIS A 45 2.45 -3.92 -6.82
C HIS A 45 3.96 -3.60 -6.89
N SER A 46 4.49 -3.38 -8.10
CA SER A 46 5.90 -3.04 -8.34
C SER A 46 6.18 -1.54 -8.39
N SER A 47 5.21 -0.68 -8.07
CA SER A 47 5.39 0.78 -8.09
C SER A 47 5.49 1.38 -6.69
N CYS A 48 6.22 2.49 -6.59
CA CYS A 48 6.31 3.36 -5.43
C CYS A 48 5.64 4.70 -5.73
N LEU A 49 4.95 5.26 -4.75
CA LEU A 49 4.39 6.60 -4.82
C LEU A 49 5.46 7.64 -4.50
N GLY A 50 5.58 8.66 -5.35
CA GLY A 50 6.38 9.85 -5.13
C GLY A 50 5.65 10.90 -4.29
N ALA A 51 6.41 11.85 -3.73
CA ALA A 51 5.87 12.95 -2.93
C ALA A 51 4.87 13.85 -3.69
N ASP A 52 4.96 13.87 -5.02
CA ASP A 52 4.10 14.62 -5.94
C ASP A 52 2.81 13.86 -6.32
N GLY A 53 2.63 12.62 -5.83
CA GLY A 53 1.50 11.76 -6.13
C GLY A 53 1.66 10.92 -7.40
N THR A 54 2.82 10.96 -8.07
CA THR A 54 3.11 10.11 -9.23
C THR A 54 3.50 8.70 -8.78
N TRP A 55 3.19 7.70 -9.61
CA TRP A 55 3.54 6.31 -9.36
C TRP A 55 4.67 5.87 -10.28
N ASP A 56 5.84 5.64 -9.71
CA ASP A 56 7.02 5.18 -10.45
C ASP A 56 7.27 3.70 -10.21
N TYR A 57 7.65 2.98 -11.27
CA TYR A 57 8.10 1.60 -11.12
C TYR A 57 9.37 1.57 -10.24
N GLU A 58 9.39 0.68 -9.26
CA GLU A 58 10.53 0.57 -8.36
C GLU A 58 11.75 0.02 -9.12
N MET A 59 12.70 0.92 -9.41
CA MET A 59 13.95 0.58 -10.09
C MET A 59 14.75 -0.50 -9.34
N ARG A 60 15.62 -1.21 -10.08
CA ARG A 60 16.56 -2.18 -9.49
C ARG A 60 17.39 -1.49 -8.39
N PRO A 61 17.69 -2.18 -7.27
CA PRO A 61 18.38 -1.57 -6.13
C PRO A 61 19.69 -0.83 -6.47
N SER A 62 20.46 -1.34 -7.45
CA SER A 62 21.73 -0.75 -7.90
C SER A 62 21.59 0.53 -8.73
N SER A 63 20.37 0.89 -9.12
CA SER A 63 20.05 2.04 -9.96
C SER A 63 19.24 3.12 -9.21
N ARG A 64 19.07 2.96 -7.89
CA ARG A 64 18.37 3.95 -7.06
C ARG A 64 19.36 4.99 -6.58
N GLU A 65 19.26 6.18 -7.14
CA GLU A 65 20.04 7.32 -6.70
C GLU A 65 19.41 7.94 -5.44
N ASP A 66 20.19 8.74 -4.71
CA ASP A 66 19.75 9.37 -3.46
C ASP A 66 18.51 10.25 -3.67
N GLU A 67 18.40 10.90 -4.84
CA GLU A 67 17.22 11.68 -5.24
C GLU A 67 15.97 10.82 -5.32
N TRP A 68 16.06 9.62 -5.92
CA TRP A 68 14.93 8.70 -5.99
C TRP A 68 14.48 8.27 -4.59
N LEU A 69 15.43 8.03 -3.67
CA LEU A 69 15.14 7.71 -2.28
C LEU A 69 14.51 8.89 -1.52
N ALA A 70 14.92 10.13 -1.81
CA ALA A 70 14.30 11.31 -1.21
C ALA A 70 12.83 11.45 -1.64
N THR A 71 12.54 11.17 -2.91
CA THR A 71 11.18 11.28 -3.49
C THR A 71 10.24 10.16 -3.06
N HIS A 72 10.75 8.95 -2.83
CA HIS A 72 9.92 7.74 -2.62
C HIS A 72 10.07 7.09 -1.25
N ARG A 73 10.73 7.77 -0.31
CA ARG A 73 10.87 7.30 1.07
C ARG A 73 10.40 8.38 2.01
N PHE A 74 9.61 8.00 3.00
CA PHE A 74 8.97 8.92 3.92
C PHE A 74 9.13 8.42 5.35
N ASP A 75 8.85 9.27 6.33
CA ASP A 75 8.50 8.77 7.67
C ASP A 75 7.15 8.01 7.60
N LEU A 76 6.85 7.26 8.66
CA LEU A 76 5.64 6.42 8.71
C LEU A 76 4.34 7.24 8.61
N GLU A 77 4.27 8.39 9.27
CA GLU A 77 3.07 9.22 9.32
C GLU A 77 2.74 9.76 7.93
N THR A 78 3.73 10.35 7.26
CA THR A 78 3.65 10.84 5.89
C THR A 78 3.28 9.71 4.93
N ALA A 79 3.92 8.53 5.05
CA ALA A 79 3.61 7.39 4.20
C ALA A 79 2.15 6.92 4.36
N LEU A 80 1.66 6.83 5.60
CA LEU A 80 0.27 6.45 5.87
C LEU A 80 -0.73 7.50 5.39
N LYS A 81 -0.39 8.79 5.51
CA LYS A 81 -1.22 9.88 4.99
C LYS A 81 -1.37 9.77 3.47
N LEU A 82 -0.26 9.68 2.75
CA LEU A 82 -0.25 9.55 1.29
C LEU A 82 -1.00 8.29 0.83
N ALA A 83 -0.80 7.15 1.50
CA ALA A 83 -1.50 5.91 1.19
C ALA A 83 -3.02 6.05 1.36
N LYS A 84 -3.48 6.72 2.43
CA LYS A 84 -4.91 6.97 2.67
C LYS A 84 -5.52 7.93 1.65
N GLU A 85 -4.77 8.92 1.19
CA GLU A 85 -5.20 9.85 0.13
C GLU A 85 -5.33 9.12 -1.22
N GLN A 86 -4.44 8.18 -1.52
CA GLN A 86 -4.42 7.46 -2.79
C GLN A 86 -5.35 6.24 -2.84
N ALA A 87 -5.61 5.58 -1.70
CA ALA A 87 -6.41 4.34 -1.67
C ALA A 87 -7.80 4.48 -2.34
N PRO A 88 -8.58 5.56 -2.12
CA PRO A 88 -9.87 5.75 -2.79
C PRO A 88 -9.79 5.97 -4.30
N LEU A 89 -8.61 6.34 -4.82
CA LEU A 89 -8.38 6.68 -6.22
C LEU A 89 -7.93 5.48 -7.06
N VAL A 90 -7.70 4.33 -6.41
CA VAL A 90 -7.24 3.12 -7.09
C VAL A 90 -8.28 2.64 -8.10
N THR A 91 -7.79 2.33 -9.30
CA THR A 91 -8.58 1.70 -10.36
C THR A 91 -7.96 0.35 -10.75
N VAL A 92 -8.81 -0.64 -10.98
CA VAL A 92 -8.43 -1.99 -11.41
C VAL A 92 -9.31 -2.39 -12.57
N ASN A 93 -8.74 -2.67 -13.74
CA ASN A 93 -9.48 -3.07 -14.95
C ASN A 93 -10.65 -2.12 -15.31
N GLY A 94 -10.50 -0.82 -15.05
CA GLY A 94 -11.53 0.20 -15.29
C GLY A 94 -12.55 0.37 -14.16
N PHE A 95 -12.49 -0.43 -13.10
CA PHE A 95 -13.36 -0.30 -11.93
C PHE A 95 -12.71 0.56 -10.86
N THR A 96 -13.48 1.50 -10.31
CA THR A 96 -13.08 2.31 -9.15
C THR A 96 -13.30 1.55 -7.85
N VAL A 97 -12.70 2.03 -6.75
CA VAL A 97 -13.04 1.56 -5.40
C VAL A 97 -14.54 1.62 -5.12
N ALA A 98 -15.22 2.68 -5.56
CA ALA A 98 -16.66 2.84 -5.36
C ALA A 98 -17.47 1.76 -6.11
N ASP A 99 -17.05 1.40 -7.33
CA ASP A 99 -17.66 0.30 -8.07
C ASP A 99 -17.48 -1.02 -7.34
N ALA A 100 -16.27 -1.30 -6.86
CA ALA A 100 -15.97 -2.55 -6.17
C ALA A 100 -16.75 -2.68 -4.85
N LEU A 101 -16.89 -1.59 -4.09
CA LEU A 101 -17.70 -1.56 -2.87
C LEU A 101 -19.17 -1.86 -3.15
N ARG A 102 -19.75 -1.24 -4.18
CA ARG A 102 -21.12 -1.49 -4.61
C ARG A 102 -21.33 -2.96 -5.01
N MET A 103 -20.38 -3.56 -5.75
CA MET A 103 -20.46 -4.97 -6.12
C MET A 103 -20.31 -5.91 -4.92
N ALA A 104 -19.47 -5.55 -3.93
CA ALA A 104 -19.32 -6.32 -2.71
C ALA A 104 -20.60 -6.30 -1.86
N GLU A 105 -21.27 -5.14 -1.78
CA GLU A 105 -22.56 -5.01 -1.09
C GLU A 105 -23.65 -5.84 -1.77
N GLN A 106 -23.73 -5.80 -3.10
CA GLN A 106 -24.69 -6.60 -3.87
C GLN A 106 -24.50 -8.10 -3.63
N ARG A 107 -23.27 -8.62 -3.75
CA ARG A 107 -22.94 -10.03 -3.47
C ARG A 107 -23.36 -10.45 -2.06
N ARG A 108 -23.05 -9.63 -1.06
CA ARG A 108 -23.43 -9.88 0.34
C ARG A 108 -24.92 -9.86 0.59
N ALA A 109 -25.69 -9.10 -0.20
CA ALA A 109 -27.15 -9.09 -0.11
C ALA A 109 -27.75 -10.36 -0.73
N GLU A 110 -27.21 -10.81 -1.87
CA GLU A 110 -27.63 -12.05 -2.54
C GLU A 110 -27.37 -13.30 -1.68
N GLU A 111 -26.23 -13.37 -0.98
CA GLU A 111 -25.89 -14.48 -0.08
C GLU A 111 -26.78 -14.58 1.17
N ARG A 112 -27.50 -13.51 1.52
CA ARG A 112 -28.38 -13.44 2.71
C ARG A 112 -29.86 -13.69 2.38
N ALA A 113 -30.23 -13.72 1.11
CA ALA A 113 -31.60 -13.95 0.63
C ALA A 113 -31.88 -15.44 0.43
#